data_AF-A0A7X7WFN0-F1
#
_entry.id   AF-A0A7X7WFN0-F1
#
_cell.length_a   1.000
_cell.length_b   1.000
_cell.length_c   1.000
_cell.angle_alpha   90.00
_cell.angle_beta   90.00
_cell.angle_gamma   90.00
#
_symmetry.space_group_name_H-M   'P 1'
#
loop_
_entity.id
_entity.type
_entity.pdbx_description
1 polymer ?
#
loop_
_entity_poly.entity_id
_entity_poly.type
_entity_poly.pdbx_seq_one_letter_code
_entity_poly.pdbx_strand_id
1 'polypeptide(L)'
;ADRHEKTGELIVYASKCDPLIQIAMNEDVIPVKEQHFIADTAFKLGREMGLPITRCIARSYIRRNGEIIRTSNRHDAVLPVGQKTLIDLMNENHIWTVAVGKTSDLVNTHYNAKIKLTNKIFLDPSLKLKFVHPKGKDTNPFTIQGTINALNAKKVVYRPKGTFIFTNLVDTDSLYGHTRDIKGAVKSLEEIDRNLPLIIKAMDKGDLLIITADHGMEHREDYGYHNNEPLPFISYRKGFDKKLGGLKTGKMPGLTDIGSILSQFFSLEKEYSEIIKK
;
A
#
# COMPACT_ATOMS: atom_id res chain seq x y z
N ALA A 1 13.45 -15.29 -22.11
CA ALA A 1 14.05 -16.30 -21.21
C ALA A 1 15.14 -17.09 -21.93
N ASP A 2 14.83 -17.79 -23.02
CA ASP A 2 15.83 -18.61 -23.73
C ASP A 2 17.07 -17.82 -24.19
N ARG A 3 16.88 -16.58 -24.67
CA ARG A 3 17.99 -15.69 -25.01
C ARG A 3 18.85 -15.35 -23.78
N HIS A 4 18.23 -14.83 -22.72
CA HIS A 4 18.90 -14.53 -21.45
C HIS A 4 19.70 -15.72 -20.90
N GLU A 5 19.13 -16.92 -20.92
CA GLU A 5 19.80 -18.12 -20.40
C GLU A 5 20.98 -18.57 -21.26
N LYS A 6 21.02 -18.21 -22.54
CA LYS A 6 22.15 -18.52 -23.44
C LYS A 6 23.22 -17.42 -23.43
N THR A 7 22.83 -16.16 -23.27
CA THR A 7 23.71 -15.00 -23.50
C THR A 7 24.07 -14.24 -22.23
N GLY A 8 23.31 -14.41 -21.14
CA GLY A 8 23.39 -13.57 -19.94
C GLY A 8 22.74 -12.19 -20.10
N GLU A 9 22.20 -11.84 -21.27
CA GLU A 9 21.59 -10.52 -21.50
C GLU A 9 20.34 -10.31 -20.64
N LEU A 10 20.22 -9.13 -20.03
CA LEU A 10 19.13 -8.80 -19.12
C LEU A 10 17.78 -8.70 -19.84
N ILE A 11 16.71 -9.19 -19.21
CA ILE A 11 15.34 -9.00 -19.70
C ILE A 11 14.76 -7.78 -19.01
N VAL A 12 14.78 -6.62 -19.68
CA VAL A 12 14.28 -5.35 -19.14
C VAL A 12 12.91 -5.03 -19.74
N TYR A 13 11.95 -4.66 -18.90
CA TYR A 13 10.61 -4.23 -19.32
C TYR A 13 10.02 -3.20 -18.34
N ALA A 14 9.15 -2.32 -18.82
CA ALA A 14 8.48 -1.31 -18.00
C ALA A 14 7.06 -1.75 -17.61
N SER A 15 6.52 -1.20 -16.52
CA SER A 15 5.07 -1.25 -16.29
C SER A 15 4.38 -0.30 -17.27
N LYS A 16 3.14 -0.63 -17.68
CA LYS A 16 2.36 0.22 -18.60
C LYS A 16 1.94 1.54 -17.92
N CYS A 17 1.75 1.55 -16.61
CA CYS A 17 1.18 2.68 -15.88
C CYS A 17 1.95 3.08 -14.62
N ASP A 18 2.67 2.16 -14.01
CA ASP A 18 3.53 2.54 -12.91
C ASP A 18 4.85 3.08 -13.45
N PRO A 19 5.39 4.17 -12.88
CA PRO A 19 6.72 4.69 -13.23
C PRO A 19 7.81 3.76 -12.68
N LEU A 20 7.93 2.55 -13.22
CA LEU A 20 8.91 1.55 -12.79
C LEU A 20 9.45 0.72 -13.95
N ILE A 21 10.66 0.23 -13.76
CA ILE A 21 11.30 -0.77 -14.63
C ILE A 21 11.44 -2.08 -13.87
N GLN A 22 11.43 -3.19 -14.60
CA GLN A 22 11.59 -4.53 -14.08
C GLN A 22 12.67 -5.26 -14.88
N ILE A 23 13.53 -5.99 -14.18
CA ILE A 23 14.64 -6.74 -14.75
C ILE A 23 14.47 -8.20 -14.35
N ALA A 24 14.08 -9.05 -15.30
CA ALA A 24 13.95 -10.49 -15.07
C ALA A 24 15.25 -11.22 -15.37
N MET A 25 15.69 -12.05 -14.43
CA MET A 25 16.97 -12.75 -14.47
C MET A 25 16.83 -14.16 -13.89
N ASN A 26 17.42 -15.16 -14.54
CA ASN A 26 17.47 -16.52 -14.04
C ASN A 26 18.52 -16.64 -12.94
N GLU A 27 18.17 -17.20 -11.78
CA GLU A 27 19.09 -17.39 -10.64
C GLU A 27 20.28 -18.29 -10.97
N ASP A 28 20.12 -19.23 -11.91
CA ASP A 28 21.20 -20.12 -12.34
C ASP A 28 22.20 -19.44 -13.28
N VAL A 29 21.82 -18.30 -13.88
CA VAL A 29 22.64 -17.54 -14.85
C VAL A 29 23.31 -16.36 -14.16
N ILE A 30 22.54 -15.58 -13.39
CA ILE A 30 23.02 -14.44 -12.61
C ILE A 30 22.64 -14.70 -11.14
N PRO A 31 23.61 -14.82 -10.22
CA PRO A 31 23.31 -15.05 -8.80
C PRO A 31 22.44 -13.94 -8.20
N VAL A 32 21.55 -14.29 -7.26
CA VAL A 32 20.57 -13.38 -6.64
C VAL A 32 21.20 -12.07 -6.12
N LYS A 33 22.36 -12.15 -5.45
CA LYS A 33 23.06 -10.97 -4.92
C LYS A 33 23.46 -9.99 -6.03
N GLU A 34 23.89 -10.52 -7.18
CA GLU A 34 24.24 -9.72 -8.34
C GLU A 34 23.00 -9.16 -9.03
N GLN A 35 21.90 -9.92 -9.08
CA GLN A 35 20.61 -9.41 -9.56
C GLN A 35 20.12 -8.20 -8.76
N HIS A 36 20.27 -8.22 -7.43
CA HIS A 36 19.91 -7.11 -6.55
C HIS A 36 20.77 -5.88 -6.84
N PHE A 37 22.08 -6.08 -6.95
CA PHE A 37 23.04 -5.03 -7.31
C PHE A 37 22.72 -4.41 -8.68
N ILE A 38 22.42 -5.22 -9.70
CA ILE A 38 22.03 -4.75 -11.04
C ILE A 38 20.78 -3.87 -10.96
N ALA A 39 19.76 -4.26 -10.19
CA ALA A 39 18.55 -3.47 -10.05
C ALA A 39 18.81 -2.13 -9.35
N ASP A 40 19.64 -2.11 -8.30
CA ASP A 40 20.05 -0.87 -7.61
C ASP A 40 20.84 0.06 -8.54
N THR A 41 21.79 -0.49 -9.31
CA THR A 41 22.58 0.26 -10.30
C THR A 41 21.69 0.81 -11.42
N ALA A 42 20.80 -0.01 -11.98
CA ALA A 42 19.87 0.43 -13.03
C ALA A 42 18.93 1.54 -12.53
N PHE A 43 18.49 1.45 -11.27
CA PHE A 43 17.71 2.51 -10.66
C PHE A 43 18.52 3.81 -10.58
N LYS A 44 19.74 3.75 -10.03
CA LYS A 44 20.62 4.91 -9.90
C LYS A 44 20.92 5.56 -11.25
N LEU A 45 21.24 4.77 -12.28
CA LEU A 45 21.47 5.26 -13.64
C LEU A 45 20.24 5.95 -14.22
N GLY A 46 19.06 5.33 -14.09
CA GLY A 46 17.81 5.95 -14.56
C GLY A 46 17.55 7.31 -13.89
N ARG A 47 17.94 7.46 -12.62
CA ARG A 47 17.87 8.75 -11.91
C ARG A 47 18.88 9.76 -12.43
N GLU A 48 20.13 9.37 -12.64
CA GLU A 48 21.18 10.23 -13.21
C GLU A 48 20.81 10.72 -14.62
N MET A 49 20.09 9.89 -15.39
CA MET A 49 19.55 10.23 -16.71
C MET A 49 18.29 11.11 -16.66
N GLY A 50 17.76 11.42 -15.47
CA GLY A 50 16.53 12.20 -15.32
C GLY A 50 15.25 11.45 -15.72
N LEU A 51 15.28 10.12 -15.80
CA LEU A 51 14.08 9.33 -16.09
C LEU A 51 13.12 9.39 -14.89
N PRO A 52 11.80 9.57 -15.13
CA PRO A 52 10.80 9.67 -14.07
C PRO A 52 10.44 8.30 -13.48
N ILE A 53 11.43 7.47 -13.16
CA ILE A 53 11.22 6.18 -12.51
C ILE A 53 11.23 6.34 -10.98
N THR A 54 10.29 5.66 -10.33
CA THR A 54 10.13 5.57 -8.87
C THR A 54 10.70 4.28 -8.30
N ARG A 55 10.83 3.24 -9.14
CA ARG A 55 11.31 1.92 -8.74
C ARG A 55 12.00 1.15 -9.87
N CYS A 56 13.01 0.36 -9.54
CA CYS A 56 13.54 -0.72 -10.37
C CYS A 56 13.36 -2.05 -9.63
N ILE A 57 12.81 -3.08 -10.28
CA ILE A 57 12.50 -4.35 -9.61
C ILE A 57 13.28 -5.51 -10.23
N ALA A 58 14.12 -6.17 -9.43
CA ALA A 58 14.69 -7.47 -9.77
C ALA A 58 13.60 -8.56 -9.68
N ARG A 59 13.43 -9.30 -10.78
CA ARG A 59 12.46 -10.38 -10.93
C ARG A 59 13.19 -11.69 -11.15
N SER A 60 13.68 -12.26 -10.05
CA SER A 60 14.35 -13.55 -10.05
C SER A 60 13.39 -14.66 -10.46
N TYR A 61 13.86 -15.57 -11.30
CA TYR A 61 13.12 -16.76 -11.70
C TYR A 61 14.05 -17.96 -11.82
N ILE A 62 13.47 -19.15 -11.75
CA ILE A 62 14.16 -20.42 -12.05
C ILE A 62 13.38 -21.15 -13.13
N ARG A 63 14.07 -21.99 -13.90
CA ARG A 63 13.43 -22.90 -14.85
C ARG A 63 13.41 -24.30 -14.27
N ARG A 64 12.22 -24.86 -14.03
CA ARG A 64 12.04 -26.25 -13.58
C ARG A 64 11.13 -26.98 -14.55
N ASN A 65 11.59 -28.12 -15.08
CA ASN A 65 10.84 -28.95 -16.01
C ASN A 65 10.29 -28.17 -17.23
N GLY A 66 11.04 -27.19 -17.74
CA GLY A 66 10.62 -26.34 -18.85
C GLY A 66 9.70 -25.18 -18.46
N GLU A 67 9.18 -25.14 -17.23
CA GLU A 67 8.37 -24.02 -16.74
C GLU A 67 9.21 -22.94 -16.06
N ILE A 68 8.85 -21.69 -16.30
CA ILE A 68 9.47 -20.52 -15.65
C ILE A 68 8.68 -20.20 -14.40
N ILE A 69 9.35 -20.29 -13.25
CA ILE A 69 8.76 -20.03 -11.95
C ILE A 69 9.47 -18.82 -11.34
N ARG A 70 8.72 -17.74 -11.08
CA ARG A 70 9.25 -16.60 -10.32
C ARG A 70 9.47 -17.01 -8.87
N THR A 71 10.62 -16.62 -8.32
CA THR A 71 10.99 -16.97 -6.95
C THR A 71 10.61 -15.86 -5.98
N SER A 72 10.81 -16.11 -4.68
CA SER A 72 10.65 -15.11 -3.62
C SER A 72 11.79 -14.09 -3.56
N ASN A 73 12.88 -14.25 -4.33
CA ASN A 73 14.08 -13.41 -4.30
C ASN A 73 13.91 -12.03 -4.96
N ARG A 74 12.66 -11.60 -5.14
CA ARG A 74 12.28 -10.26 -5.59
C ARG A 74 12.99 -9.19 -4.75
N HIS A 75 13.59 -8.21 -5.42
CA HIS A 75 14.17 -7.01 -4.81
C HIS A 75 13.65 -5.75 -5.50
N ASP A 76 13.20 -4.78 -4.71
CA ASP A 76 12.63 -3.53 -5.20
C ASP A 76 13.57 -2.38 -4.82
N ALA A 77 14.38 -1.91 -5.77
CA ALA A 77 15.17 -0.70 -5.62
C ALA A 77 14.25 0.52 -5.73
N VAL A 78 14.14 1.30 -4.66
CA VAL A 78 13.21 2.45 -4.54
C VAL A 78 13.95 3.66 -3.97
N LEU A 79 13.39 4.85 -4.19
CA LEU A 79 13.85 6.04 -3.45
C LEU A 79 13.56 5.85 -1.95
N PRO A 80 14.52 6.10 -1.07
CA PRO A 80 14.17 6.39 0.32
C PRO A 80 13.33 7.66 0.33
N VAL A 81 12.36 7.76 1.23
CA VAL A 81 11.66 9.02 1.44
C VAL A 81 12.70 10.01 1.95
N GLY A 82 13.09 10.98 1.13
CA GLY A 82 14.20 11.90 1.41
C GLY A 82 13.94 12.87 2.57
N GLN A 83 12.73 12.83 3.12
CA GLN A 83 12.29 13.59 4.28
C GLN A 83 11.63 12.65 5.28
N LYS A 84 11.66 13.01 6.57
CA LYS A 84 10.88 12.29 7.59
C LYS A 84 9.40 12.34 7.23
N THR A 85 8.71 11.22 7.42
CA THR A 85 7.26 11.12 7.29
C THR A 85 6.58 11.30 8.65
N LEU A 86 5.26 11.46 8.65
CA LEU A 86 4.49 11.42 9.90
C LEU A 86 4.61 10.05 10.60
N ILE A 87 4.84 8.96 9.87
CA ILE A 87 5.02 7.62 10.45
C ILE A 87 6.35 7.56 11.21
N ASP A 88 7.40 8.18 10.68
CA ASP A 88 8.69 8.30 11.38
C ASP A 88 8.51 9.09 12.68
N LEU A 89 7.79 10.22 12.65
CA LEU A 89 7.46 10.99 13.87
C LEU A 89 6.66 10.17 14.88
N MET A 90 5.69 9.38 14.41
CA MET A 90 4.89 8.51 15.29
C MET A 90 5.78 7.47 15.98
N ASN A 91 6.68 6.82 15.24
CA ASN A 91 7.62 5.85 15.80
C ASN A 91 8.55 6.50 16.83
N GLU A 92 9.10 7.68 16.53
CA GLU A 92 9.96 8.46 17.43
C GLU A 92 9.24 8.85 18.73
N ASN A 93 7.92 9.03 18.68
CA ASN A 93 7.07 9.36 19.82
C ASN A 93 6.38 8.13 20.45
N HIS A 94 6.88 6.93 20.18
CA HIS A 94 6.40 5.66 20.74
C HIS A 94 4.93 5.31 20.42
N ILE A 95 4.39 5.88 19.35
CA ILE A 95 3.09 5.49 18.80
C ILE A 95 3.31 4.26 17.93
N TRP A 96 2.57 3.18 18.20
CA TRP A 96 2.76 1.93 17.47
C TRP A 96 2.18 2.03 16.05
N THR A 97 2.98 1.79 15.04
CA THR A 97 2.57 1.89 13.62
C THR A 97 2.42 0.50 12.99
N VAL A 98 1.30 0.29 12.29
CA VAL A 98 0.99 -0.98 11.62
C VAL A 98 0.65 -0.71 10.15
N ALA A 99 1.40 -1.33 9.24
CA ALA A 99 1.05 -1.37 7.82
C ALA A 99 0.24 -2.63 7.51
N VAL A 100 -0.86 -2.50 6.77
CA VAL A 100 -1.71 -3.62 6.36
C VAL A 100 -1.84 -3.65 4.83
N GLY A 101 -1.63 -4.83 4.25
CA GLY A 101 -1.65 -5.02 2.79
C GLY A 101 -0.38 -4.48 2.14
N LYS A 102 -0.53 -3.75 1.04
CA LYS A 102 0.61 -3.21 0.27
C LYS A 102 1.21 -1.92 0.83
N THR A 103 0.62 -1.35 1.89
CA THR A 103 1.07 -0.07 2.47
C THR A 103 2.57 -0.04 2.79
N SER A 104 3.13 -1.12 3.35
CA SER A 104 4.56 -1.17 3.67
C SER A 104 5.48 -1.13 2.45
N ASP A 105 4.96 -1.52 1.29
CA ASP A 105 5.70 -1.56 0.02
C ASP A 105 5.52 -0.26 -0.78
N LEU A 106 4.43 0.46 -0.52
CA LEU A 106 4.13 1.76 -1.13
C LEU A 106 4.85 2.88 -0.39
N VAL A 107 4.79 2.85 0.95
CA VAL A 107 5.39 3.87 1.80
C VAL A 107 6.62 3.26 2.46
N ASN A 108 7.78 3.53 1.87
CA ASN A 108 9.06 2.96 2.27
C ASN A 108 9.63 3.61 3.55
N THR A 109 8.88 3.48 4.65
CA THR A 109 9.24 3.90 6.00
C THR A 109 9.21 2.69 6.94
N HIS A 110 9.76 2.86 8.14
CA HIS A 110 9.70 1.84 9.17
C HIS A 110 8.30 1.76 9.79
N TYR A 111 7.78 0.54 9.94
CA TYR A 111 6.56 0.27 10.70
C TYR A 111 6.89 -0.75 11.78
N ASN A 112 6.31 -0.61 12.97
CA ASN A 112 6.52 -1.57 14.06
C ASN A 112 5.94 -2.95 13.74
N ALA A 113 4.86 -3.02 12.95
CA ALA A 113 4.30 -4.27 12.44
C ALA A 113 3.83 -4.15 10.99
N LYS A 114 3.93 -5.26 10.25
CA LYS A 114 3.46 -5.38 8.86
C LYS A 114 2.57 -6.62 8.76
N ILE A 115 1.32 -6.44 8.34
CA ILE A 115 0.34 -7.53 8.20
C ILE A 115 0.04 -7.75 6.72
N LYS A 116 0.46 -8.91 6.20
CA LYS A 116 0.19 -9.34 4.81
C LYS A 116 -0.41 -10.74 4.84
N LEU A 117 -1.74 -10.81 4.77
CA LEU A 117 -2.46 -12.08 4.68
C LEU A 117 -2.65 -12.44 3.21
N THR A 118 -2.42 -13.71 2.86
CA THR A 118 -2.50 -14.19 1.46
C THR A 118 -3.24 -15.53 1.33
N ASN A 119 -3.60 -16.15 2.47
CA ASN A 119 -4.22 -17.47 2.52
C ASN A 119 -5.52 -17.43 3.34
N LYS A 120 -6.56 -18.09 2.81
CA LYS A 120 -7.90 -18.17 3.40
C LYS A 120 -7.91 -18.74 4.83
N ILE A 121 -6.91 -19.55 5.21
CA ILE A 121 -6.78 -20.06 6.59
C ILE A 121 -6.64 -18.94 7.62
N PHE A 122 -6.13 -17.77 7.22
CA PHE A 122 -5.98 -16.60 8.09
C PHE A 122 -7.25 -15.74 8.16
N LEU A 123 -8.31 -16.11 7.44
CA LEU A 123 -9.59 -15.42 7.51
C LEU A 123 -10.46 -16.04 8.59
N ASP A 124 -10.99 -15.19 9.47
CA ASP A 124 -11.98 -15.59 10.46
C ASP A 124 -13.31 -15.88 9.75
N PRO A 125 -13.79 -17.13 9.77
CA PRO A 125 -15.05 -17.50 9.10
C PRO A 125 -16.26 -16.74 9.65
N SER A 126 -16.22 -16.29 10.90
CA SER A 126 -17.31 -15.56 11.55
C SER A 126 -17.54 -14.16 10.95
N LEU A 127 -16.51 -13.58 10.32
CA LEU A 127 -16.61 -12.31 9.62
C LEU A 127 -17.33 -12.43 8.28
N LYS A 128 -17.51 -13.65 7.76
CA LYS A 128 -18.24 -13.95 6.51
C LYS A 128 -17.76 -13.10 5.33
N LEU A 129 -16.45 -12.85 5.26
CA LEU A 129 -15.84 -12.05 4.19
C LEU A 129 -16.07 -12.74 2.84
N LYS A 130 -16.63 -12.00 1.89
CA LYS A 130 -16.92 -12.48 0.53
C LYS A 130 -15.87 -11.92 -0.40
N PHE A 131 -15.36 -12.76 -1.29
CA PHE A 131 -14.43 -12.36 -2.34
C PHE A 131 -15.20 -11.94 -3.58
N VAL A 132 -14.89 -10.77 -4.13
CA VAL A 132 -15.42 -10.37 -5.44
C VAL A 132 -14.59 -10.93 -6.59
N HIS A 133 -13.26 -11.00 -6.41
CA HIS A 133 -12.37 -11.42 -7.47
C HIS A 133 -12.29 -12.96 -7.57
N PRO A 134 -12.39 -13.57 -8.77
CA PRO A 134 -12.46 -15.02 -8.94
C PRO A 134 -11.29 -15.80 -8.33
N LYS A 135 -10.08 -15.23 -8.36
CA LYS A 135 -8.89 -15.90 -7.84
C LYS A 135 -8.86 -15.96 -6.30
N GLY A 136 -9.56 -15.05 -5.60
CA GLY A 136 -9.60 -14.98 -4.14
C GLY A 136 -8.22 -15.00 -3.46
N LYS A 137 -7.21 -14.39 -4.11
CA LYS A 137 -5.81 -14.32 -3.66
C LYS A 137 -5.37 -12.87 -3.68
N ASP A 138 -4.72 -12.44 -2.61
CA ASP A 138 -4.17 -11.08 -2.45
C ASP A 138 -5.20 -9.96 -2.68
N THR A 139 -6.46 -10.24 -2.34
CA THR A 139 -7.60 -9.35 -2.48
C THR A 139 -7.93 -8.60 -1.17
N ASN A 140 -8.74 -7.55 -1.27
CA ASN A 140 -9.23 -6.71 -0.18
C ASN A 140 -9.74 -7.45 1.07
N PRO A 141 -10.42 -8.61 1.02
CA PRO A 141 -10.81 -9.36 2.22
C PRO A 141 -9.64 -9.71 3.15
N PHE A 142 -8.47 -10.03 2.61
CA PHE A 142 -7.28 -10.29 3.41
C PHE A 142 -6.79 -9.04 4.14
N THR A 143 -6.80 -7.91 3.43
CA THR A 143 -6.44 -6.62 3.99
C THR A 143 -7.42 -6.20 5.08
N ILE A 144 -8.73 -6.35 4.86
CA ILE A 144 -9.78 -6.06 5.84
C ILE A 144 -9.62 -6.92 7.10
N GLN A 145 -9.39 -8.23 6.96
CA GLN A 145 -9.07 -9.11 8.08
C GLN A 145 -7.81 -8.62 8.81
N GLY A 146 -6.76 -8.24 8.09
CA GLY A 146 -5.53 -7.71 8.66
C GLY A 146 -5.76 -6.43 9.48
N THR A 147 -6.62 -5.53 9.01
CA THR A 147 -7.01 -4.30 9.74
C THR A 147 -7.76 -4.64 11.02
N ILE A 148 -8.70 -5.59 10.98
CA ILE A 148 -9.43 -6.07 12.16
C ILE A 148 -8.46 -6.72 13.16
N ASN A 149 -7.52 -7.54 12.69
CA ASN A 149 -6.49 -8.15 13.54
C ASN A 149 -5.62 -7.08 14.22
N ALA A 150 -5.22 -6.02 13.50
CA ALA A 150 -4.47 -4.90 14.07
C ALA A 150 -5.27 -4.14 15.14
N LEU A 151 -6.57 -3.91 14.90
CA LEU A 151 -7.49 -3.29 15.85
C LEU A 151 -7.69 -4.15 17.10
N ASN A 152 -7.76 -5.48 16.96
CA ASN A 152 -7.90 -6.38 18.10
C ASN A 152 -6.59 -6.51 18.89
N ALA A 153 -5.44 -6.53 18.22
CA ALA A 153 -4.13 -6.65 18.86
C ALA A 153 -3.83 -5.51 19.86
N LYS A 154 -4.36 -4.31 19.63
CA LYS A 154 -4.19 -3.17 20.57
C LYS A 154 -4.87 -3.40 21.93
N LYS A 155 -5.80 -4.36 22.02
CA LYS A 155 -6.54 -4.69 23.26
C LYS A 155 -5.78 -5.68 24.15
N VAL A 156 -4.81 -6.39 23.58
CA VAL A 156 -4.01 -7.41 24.27
C VAL A 156 -2.58 -6.96 24.51
N VAL A 157 -2.06 -6.01 23.73
CA VAL A 157 -0.72 -5.45 23.92
C VAL A 157 -0.83 -4.01 24.41
N TYR A 158 -0.21 -3.71 25.55
CA TYR A 158 -0.20 -2.36 26.11
C TYR A 158 0.53 -1.38 25.19
N ARG A 159 -0.17 -0.34 24.74
CA ARG A 159 0.33 0.70 23.83
C ARG A 159 -0.13 2.08 24.32
N PRO A 160 0.59 2.69 25.30
CA PRO A 160 0.11 3.87 26.02
C PRO A 160 -0.07 5.12 25.14
N LYS A 161 0.67 5.22 24.05
CA LYS A 161 0.56 6.31 23.07
C LYS A 161 -0.41 6.00 21.92
N GLY A 162 -1.09 4.85 21.96
CA GLY A 162 -2.03 4.42 20.94
C GLY A 162 -1.39 3.66 19.78
N THR A 163 -2.16 3.48 18.71
CA THR A 163 -1.75 2.76 17.50
C THR A 163 -2.24 3.48 16.26
N PHE A 164 -1.37 3.66 15.28
CA PHE A 164 -1.73 4.07 13.92
C PHE A 164 -1.75 2.85 13.01
N ILE A 165 -2.88 2.62 12.33
CA ILE A 165 -3.06 1.50 11.40
C ILE A 165 -3.26 2.09 10.02
N PHE A 166 -2.34 1.80 9.10
CA PHE A 166 -2.39 2.28 7.73
C PHE A 166 -2.67 1.11 6.77
N THR A 167 -3.84 1.13 6.17
CA THR A 167 -4.38 0.05 5.33
C THR A 167 -4.53 0.52 3.88
N ASN A 168 -4.06 -0.28 2.92
CA ASN A 168 -4.27 -0.03 1.49
C ASN A 168 -5.12 -1.16 0.86
N LEU A 169 -6.29 -0.79 0.34
CA LEU A 169 -7.24 -1.67 -0.34
C LEU A 169 -7.07 -1.51 -1.86
N VAL A 170 -6.24 -2.36 -2.45
CA VAL A 170 -5.65 -2.14 -3.79
C VAL A 170 -6.47 -2.70 -4.95
N ASP A 171 -7.51 -3.49 -4.69
CA ASP A 171 -8.20 -4.22 -5.75
C ASP A 171 -8.91 -3.28 -6.75
N THR A 172 -9.43 -2.15 -6.26
CA THR A 172 -10.11 -1.13 -7.08
C THR A 172 -9.20 -0.56 -8.17
N ASP A 173 -7.90 -0.51 -7.91
CA ASP A 173 -6.88 -0.06 -8.85
C ASP A 173 -6.29 -1.24 -9.64
N SER A 174 -5.62 -2.15 -8.93
CA SER A 174 -4.74 -3.14 -9.55
C SER A 174 -5.43 -4.32 -10.23
N LEU A 175 -6.65 -4.68 -9.81
CA LEU A 175 -7.42 -5.76 -10.44
C LEU A 175 -8.41 -5.22 -11.47
N TYR A 176 -9.04 -4.09 -11.17
CA TYR A 176 -10.19 -3.60 -11.93
C TYR A 176 -10.00 -2.27 -12.64
N GLY A 177 -9.36 -1.28 -12.02
CA GLY A 177 -9.22 0.05 -12.60
C GLY A 177 -8.37 0.03 -13.87
N HIS A 178 -7.15 -0.48 -13.77
CA HIS A 178 -6.26 -0.59 -14.92
C HIS A 178 -6.81 -1.45 -16.07
N THR A 179 -7.54 -2.52 -15.74
CA THR A 179 -8.15 -3.44 -16.72
C THR A 179 -9.44 -2.91 -17.32
N ARG A 180 -9.93 -1.74 -16.86
CA ARG A 180 -11.20 -1.12 -17.25
C ARG A 180 -12.44 -1.96 -16.91
N ASP A 181 -12.30 -2.89 -15.97
CA ASP A 181 -13.46 -3.64 -15.46
C ASP A 181 -14.24 -2.78 -14.47
N ILE A 182 -15.05 -1.87 -15.01
CA ILE A 182 -15.89 -0.96 -14.23
C ILE A 182 -16.82 -1.74 -13.29
N LYS A 183 -17.40 -2.85 -13.77
CA LYS A 183 -18.32 -3.67 -12.96
C LYS A 183 -17.58 -4.32 -11.79
N GLY A 184 -16.37 -4.82 -12.02
CA GLY A 184 -15.49 -5.34 -10.98
C GLY A 184 -15.09 -4.26 -9.96
N ALA A 185 -14.72 -3.06 -10.43
CA ALA A 185 -14.38 -1.94 -9.57
C ALA A 185 -15.55 -1.52 -8.65
N VAL A 186 -16.76 -1.40 -9.21
CA VAL A 186 -17.98 -1.11 -8.43
C VAL A 186 -18.24 -2.19 -7.38
N LYS A 187 -18.19 -3.47 -7.76
CA LYS A 187 -18.38 -4.56 -6.80
C LYS A 187 -17.29 -4.59 -5.72
N SER A 188 -16.05 -4.19 -6.05
CA SER A 188 -14.96 -4.04 -5.09
C SER A 188 -15.27 -2.91 -4.10
N LEU A 189 -15.81 -1.77 -4.55
CA LEU A 189 -16.26 -0.70 -3.65
C LEU A 189 -17.41 -1.16 -2.75
N GLU A 190 -18.37 -1.91 -3.28
CA GLU A 190 -19.46 -2.53 -2.50
C GLU A 190 -18.92 -3.56 -1.48
N GLU A 191 -17.85 -4.29 -1.79
CA GLU A 191 -17.17 -5.18 -0.84
C GLU A 191 -16.55 -4.40 0.31
N ILE A 192 -15.90 -3.26 0.02
CA ILE A 192 -15.36 -2.38 1.06
C ILE A 192 -16.50 -1.88 1.95
N ASP A 193 -17.55 -1.30 1.36
CA ASP A 193 -18.70 -0.75 2.08
C ASP A 193 -19.36 -1.78 3.00
N ARG A 194 -19.66 -2.97 2.49
CA ARG A 194 -20.26 -4.07 3.30
C ARG A 194 -19.42 -4.47 4.51
N ASN A 195 -18.12 -4.28 4.45
CA ASN A 195 -17.19 -4.67 5.50
C ASN A 195 -16.82 -3.51 6.46
N LEU A 196 -17.14 -2.25 6.13
CA LEU A 196 -16.93 -1.10 7.03
C LEU A 196 -17.57 -1.30 8.42
N PRO A 197 -18.79 -1.86 8.57
CA PRO A 197 -19.36 -2.15 9.88
C PRO A 197 -18.50 -3.08 10.75
N LEU A 198 -17.75 -4.01 10.15
CA LEU A 198 -16.86 -4.92 10.88
C LEU A 198 -15.67 -4.15 11.49
N ILE A 199 -15.08 -3.24 10.71
CA ILE A 199 -14.00 -2.35 11.16
C ILE A 199 -14.51 -1.43 12.28
N ILE A 200 -15.66 -0.78 12.06
CA ILE A 200 -16.28 0.12 13.06
C ILE A 200 -16.61 -0.64 14.34
N LYS A 201 -17.07 -1.89 14.26
CA LYS A 201 -17.34 -2.73 15.43
C LYS A 201 -16.06 -3.01 16.23
N ALA A 202 -14.94 -3.28 15.56
CA ALA A 202 -13.66 -3.58 16.19
C ALA A 202 -13.00 -2.37 16.88
N MET A 203 -13.26 -1.15 16.40
CA MET A 203 -12.80 0.10 17.03
C MET A 203 -13.30 0.26 18.48
N ASP A 204 -12.58 1.01 19.31
CA ASP A 204 -13.02 1.41 20.65
C ASP A 204 -13.55 2.85 20.65
N LYS A 205 -14.22 3.26 21.72
CA LYS A 205 -14.69 4.65 21.87
C LYS A 205 -13.49 5.59 21.84
N GLY A 206 -13.54 6.60 20.96
CA GLY A 206 -12.47 7.60 20.77
C GLY A 206 -11.55 7.33 19.59
N ASP A 207 -11.54 6.11 19.04
CA ASP A 207 -10.78 5.79 17.83
C ASP A 207 -11.26 6.63 16.64
N LEU A 208 -10.31 6.99 15.77
CA LEU A 208 -10.52 7.74 14.55
C LEU A 208 -10.30 6.82 13.32
N LEU A 209 -11.30 6.75 12.45
CA LEU A 209 -11.23 6.14 11.13
C LEU A 209 -11.21 7.25 10.09
N ILE A 210 -10.20 7.23 9.20
CA ILE A 210 -10.13 8.07 8.01
C ILE A 210 -10.13 7.16 6.78
N ILE A 211 -10.96 7.49 5.79
CA ILE A 211 -11.02 6.84 4.48
C ILE A 211 -10.73 7.89 3.42
N THR A 212 -9.77 7.60 2.55
CA THR A 212 -9.38 8.42 1.40
C THR A 212 -8.93 7.53 0.25
N ALA A 213 -8.72 8.13 -0.91
CA ALA A 213 -7.91 7.57 -1.99
C ALA A 213 -6.56 8.32 -2.09
N ASP A 214 -5.68 7.86 -2.96
CA ASP A 214 -4.38 8.44 -3.31
C ASP A 214 -4.36 9.06 -4.71
N HIS A 215 -5.16 8.55 -5.64
CA HIS A 215 -5.40 9.11 -6.98
C HIS A 215 -6.79 8.66 -7.50
N GLY A 216 -7.19 9.20 -8.66
CA GLY A 216 -8.34 8.68 -9.42
C GLY A 216 -7.93 7.73 -10.55
N MET A 217 -8.91 7.28 -11.34
CA MET A 217 -8.71 6.35 -12.46
C MET A 217 -9.51 6.80 -13.68
N GLU A 218 -8.80 7.25 -14.72
CA GLU A 218 -9.37 7.58 -16.03
C GLU A 218 -9.31 6.37 -16.96
N HIS A 219 -10.46 5.87 -17.41
CA HIS A 219 -10.51 4.80 -18.41
C HIS A 219 -10.46 5.37 -19.83
N ARG A 220 -9.41 5.02 -20.59
CA ARG A 220 -9.25 5.31 -22.02
C ARG A 220 -9.57 4.08 -22.87
N GLU A 221 -9.46 4.18 -24.19
CA GLU A 221 -9.79 3.07 -25.11
C GLU A 221 -8.91 1.83 -24.93
N ASP A 222 -7.68 2.00 -24.46
CA ASP A 222 -6.69 0.93 -24.39
C ASP A 222 -6.39 0.46 -22.95
N TYR A 223 -6.70 1.28 -21.93
CA TYR A 223 -6.35 0.99 -20.53
C TYR A 223 -6.99 1.97 -19.53
N GLY A 224 -6.88 1.66 -18.23
CA GLY A 224 -7.14 2.62 -17.15
C GLY A 224 -5.84 3.29 -16.69
N TYR A 225 -5.80 4.62 -16.69
CA TYR A 225 -4.66 5.43 -16.27
C TYR A 225 -4.98 6.21 -15.00
N HIS A 226 -3.99 6.39 -14.13
CA HIS A 226 -4.15 7.25 -12.96
C HIS A 226 -4.39 8.70 -13.40
N ASN A 227 -5.23 9.41 -12.65
CA ASN A 227 -5.48 10.83 -12.86
C ASN A 227 -5.54 11.60 -11.53
N ASN A 228 -5.56 12.93 -11.63
CA ASN A 228 -5.56 13.84 -10.48
C ASN A 228 -6.97 14.27 -10.06
N GLU A 229 -7.93 13.33 -10.08
CA GLU A 229 -9.29 13.63 -9.61
C GLU A 229 -9.30 14.01 -8.11
N PRO A 230 -10.22 14.91 -7.70
CA PRO A 230 -10.45 15.18 -6.28
C PRO A 230 -10.78 13.89 -5.52
N LEU A 231 -10.09 13.68 -4.39
CA LEU A 231 -10.19 12.45 -3.62
C LEU A 231 -11.24 12.58 -2.53
N PRO A 232 -12.01 11.50 -2.23
CA PRO A 232 -12.93 11.53 -1.11
C PRO A 232 -12.15 11.61 0.20
N PHE A 233 -12.66 12.34 1.17
CA PHE A 233 -12.15 12.33 2.54
C PHE A 233 -13.32 12.12 3.50
N ILE A 234 -13.32 10.96 4.17
CA ILE A 234 -14.33 10.60 5.16
C ILE A 234 -13.62 10.39 6.49
N SER A 235 -14.14 11.01 7.54
CA SER A 235 -13.61 10.88 8.90
C SER A 235 -14.73 10.52 9.86
N TYR A 236 -14.49 9.52 10.72
CA TYR A 236 -15.43 9.02 11.70
C TYR A 236 -14.71 8.74 13.02
N ARG A 237 -15.19 9.35 14.12
CA ARG A 237 -14.69 9.09 15.46
C ARG A 237 -15.71 8.32 16.27
N LYS A 238 -15.37 7.10 16.71
CA LYS A 238 -16.34 6.20 17.34
C LYS A 238 -16.81 6.72 18.69
N GLY A 239 -18.11 6.82 18.88
CA GLY A 239 -18.73 7.24 20.14
C GLY A 239 -18.64 8.75 20.44
N PHE A 240 -18.33 9.56 19.42
CA PHE A 240 -18.37 11.02 19.46
C PHE A 240 -19.42 11.51 18.45
N ASP A 241 -20.18 12.53 18.83
CA ASP A 241 -21.18 13.13 17.93
C ASP A 241 -20.58 14.30 17.13
N LYS A 242 -21.34 14.77 16.13
CA LYS A 242 -20.94 15.92 15.31
C LYS A 242 -20.95 17.25 16.08
N LYS A 243 -21.57 17.30 17.28
CA LYS A 243 -21.76 18.52 18.07
C LYS A 243 -20.53 18.90 18.87
N LEU A 244 -19.59 17.97 19.07
CA LEU A 244 -18.29 18.23 19.71
C LEU A 244 -17.31 19.06 18.86
N GLY A 245 -17.76 19.61 17.73
CA GLY A 245 -16.92 20.30 16.75
C GLY A 245 -16.35 19.29 15.75
N GLY A 246 -16.94 19.24 14.56
CA GLY A 246 -16.43 18.42 13.46
C GLY A 246 -15.19 19.03 12.81
N LEU A 247 -14.50 18.24 12.00
CA LEU A 247 -13.53 18.78 11.03
C LEU A 247 -14.22 19.83 10.17
N LYS A 248 -13.53 20.95 9.87
CA LYS A 248 -14.03 21.92 8.90
C LYS A 248 -14.31 21.19 7.60
N THR A 249 -15.57 21.21 7.17
CA THR A 249 -15.97 20.59 5.91
C THR A 249 -15.62 21.54 4.75
N GLY A 250 -15.15 20.99 3.64
CA GLY A 250 -14.65 21.77 2.51
C GLY A 250 -13.58 21.03 1.74
N LYS A 251 -13.05 21.68 0.71
CA LYS A 251 -11.91 21.14 -0.05
C LYS A 251 -10.64 21.33 0.78
N MET A 252 -9.88 20.24 0.92
CA MET A 252 -8.50 20.31 1.42
C MET A 252 -7.56 20.59 0.24
N PRO A 253 -6.59 21.51 0.36
CA PRO A 253 -5.60 21.78 -0.68
C PRO A 253 -4.79 20.54 -1.11
N GLY A 254 -4.51 19.60 -0.21
CA GLY A 254 -3.77 18.39 -0.57
C GLY A 254 -3.85 17.24 0.44
N LEU A 255 -3.18 16.13 0.11
CA LEU A 255 -3.15 14.93 0.96
C LEU A 255 -2.36 15.15 2.27
N THR A 256 -1.48 16.15 2.34
CA THR A 256 -0.77 16.52 3.57
C THR A 256 -1.71 17.05 4.66
N ASP A 257 -2.88 17.56 4.30
CA ASP A 257 -3.91 17.97 5.27
C ASP A 257 -4.44 16.77 6.09
N ILE A 258 -4.47 15.56 5.50
CA ILE A 258 -4.78 14.33 6.24
C ILE A 258 -3.73 14.09 7.32
N GLY A 259 -2.46 14.29 6.99
CA GLY A 259 -1.36 14.22 7.95
C GLY A 259 -1.48 15.27 9.06
N SER A 260 -1.96 16.48 8.76
CA SER A 260 -2.24 17.52 9.76
C SER A 260 -3.34 17.13 10.74
N ILE A 261 -4.37 16.40 10.28
CA ILE A 261 -5.44 15.90 11.14
C ILE A 261 -4.92 14.76 12.04
N LEU A 262 -4.16 13.84 11.46
CA LEU A 262 -3.56 12.73 12.19
C LEU A 262 -2.54 13.22 13.23
N SER A 263 -1.71 14.21 12.89
CA SER A 263 -0.73 14.77 13.82
C SER A 263 -1.41 15.41 15.03
N GLN A 264 -2.48 16.19 14.83
CA GLN A 264 -3.30 16.71 15.94
C GLN A 264 -3.90 15.60 16.81
N PHE A 265 -4.39 14.51 16.20
CA PHE A 265 -4.97 13.39 16.93
C PHE A 265 -3.94 12.69 17.85
N PHE A 266 -2.67 12.65 17.41
CA PHE A 266 -1.56 12.08 18.17
C PHE A 266 -0.73 13.11 18.95
N SER A 267 -1.16 14.38 18.98
CA SER A 267 -0.44 15.49 19.63
C SER A 267 0.99 15.70 19.10
N LEU A 268 1.14 15.67 17.78
CA LEU A 268 2.38 15.85 17.01
C LEU A 268 2.29 17.03 16.04
N GLU A 269 1.33 17.95 16.22
CA GLU A 269 1.05 19.01 15.27
C GLU A 269 2.25 19.95 15.07
N LYS A 270 3.02 20.20 16.12
CA LYS A 270 4.19 21.09 16.07
C LYS A 270 5.29 20.47 15.20
N GLU A 271 5.67 19.24 15.51
CA GLU A 271 6.69 18.47 14.81
C GLU A 271 6.30 18.24 13.34
N TYR A 272 5.03 17.92 13.08
CA TYR A 272 4.55 17.74 11.72
C TYR A 272 4.58 19.04 10.91
N SER A 273 4.26 20.18 11.52
CA SER A 273 4.32 21.48 10.85
C SER A 273 5.74 21.86 10.42
N GLU A 274 6.76 21.40 11.13
CA GLU A 274 8.17 21.63 10.78
C GLU A 274 8.61 20.78 9.58
N ILE A 275 7.99 19.62 9.36
CA ILE A 275 8.23 18.76 8.19
C ILE A 275 7.61 19.37 6.93
N ILE A 276 6.35 19.84 7.01
CA ILE A 276 5.60 20.31 5.83
C ILE A 276 6.00 21.72 5.36
N LYS A 277 6.64 22.52 6.22
CA LYS A 277 7.12 23.87 5.87
C LYS A 277 8.45 23.89 5.12
N LYS A 278 9.17 22.77 5.05
CA LYS A 278 10.43 22.61 4.31
C LYS A 278 10.16 22.11 2.90
#